data_AF-A0A2D9REQ7-F1
#
_entry.id   AF-A0A2D9REQ7-F1
#
_cell.length_a   1.000
_cell.length_b   1.000
_cell.length_c   1.000
_cell.angle_alpha   90.00
_cell.angle_beta   90.00
_cell.angle_gamma   90.00
#
_symmetry.space_group_name_H-M   'P 1'
#
loop_
_entity.id
_entity.type
_entity.pdbx_description
1 polymer ?
#
loop_
_entity_poly.entity_id
_entity_poly.type
_entity_poly.pdbx_seq_one_letter_code
_entity_poly.pdbx_strand_id
1 'polypeptide(L)'
;MADERGDDMSGLSQIWPQDPWGRVLNGALDLHTLPPEDLDAAQTAADIALERFGDDLHSVYLSGGMARGVNRDAVFIIILRHLRRAVGLDLFCAAAALRVQKLHGELDSCAVEVFGWDEIFPANGCYSHPRFRLGVNSVAIAGRDLKRLIAPQKLTAAAANAFIVGMNAKLRSLQHRLKAVSTETRVRATSRQFAQTALAGAFACVMENEQVYSEDFATMAKYVGLVLPDVENSLQLLVRLSGTGTTSSLEALAIADDVMSWLPDFAETWLDLNNPERNLTLKLV
;
A
#
# COMPACT_ATOMS: atom_id res chain seq x y z
N MET A 1 12.24 23.84 35.78
CA MET A 1 13.38 24.21 34.89
C MET A 1 14.31 23.02 34.89
N ALA A 2 14.44 22.20 33.85
CA ALA A 2 13.99 22.31 32.48
C ALA A 2 13.20 21.05 32.08
N ASP A 3 12.13 21.30 31.35
CA ASP A 3 11.30 20.34 30.64
C ASP A 3 11.85 20.33 29.20
N GLU A 4 12.67 19.33 28.87
CA GLU A 4 13.24 19.18 27.53
C GLU A 4 12.35 18.23 26.72
N ARG A 5 11.36 18.85 26.09
CA ARG A 5 10.90 18.60 24.72
C ARG A 5 11.05 17.15 24.24
N GLY A 6 9.98 16.39 24.44
CA GLY A 6 9.60 15.35 23.49
C GLY A 6 9.25 16.00 22.15
N ASP A 7 10.27 16.35 21.37
CA ASP A 7 10.12 16.72 19.97
C ASP A 7 9.72 15.47 19.19
N ASP A 8 8.45 15.46 18.80
CA ASP A 8 7.85 14.88 17.61
C ASP A 8 8.68 13.89 16.74
N MET A 9 9.11 12.77 17.33
CA MET A 9 9.64 11.61 16.59
C MET A 9 8.53 10.86 15.82
N SER A 10 7.27 11.30 15.90
CA SER A 10 6.13 10.67 15.24
C SER A 10 6.06 10.98 13.74
N GLY A 11 6.55 12.15 13.31
CA GLY A 11 6.57 12.53 11.89
C GLY A 11 7.63 11.79 11.05
N LEU A 12 8.78 11.43 11.64
CA LEU A 12 9.87 10.72 10.94
C LEU A 12 9.57 9.25 10.69
N SER A 13 8.70 8.62 11.50
CA SER A 13 8.25 7.25 11.25
C SER A 13 7.19 7.18 10.14
N GLN A 14 6.63 8.29 9.68
CA GLN A 14 5.56 8.29 8.68
C GLN A 14 6.06 8.53 7.24
N ILE A 15 7.21 9.17 7.07
CA ILE A 15 7.86 9.39 5.78
C ILE A 15 9.02 8.41 5.60
N TRP A 16 9.18 7.88 4.39
CA TRP A 16 10.28 6.96 4.11
C TRP A 16 11.61 7.70 3.98
N PRO A 17 12.70 7.10 4.50
CA PRO A 17 14.03 7.66 4.33
C PRO A 17 14.40 7.72 2.85
N GLN A 18 15.18 8.74 2.49
CA GLN A 18 15.74 8.90 1.15
C GLN A 18 17.24 9.11 1.19
N ASP A 19 17.92 8.70 0.12
CA ASP A 19 19.33 9.01 -0.06
C ASP A 19 19.54 10.44 -0.60
N PRO A 20 20.79 10.95 -0.67
CA PRO A 20 21.08 12.30 -1.18
C PRO A 20 20.65 12.56 -2.64
N TRP A 21 20.23 11.53 -3.38
CA TRP A 21 19.78 11.63 -4.76
C TRP A 21 18.25 11.52 -4.89
N GLY A 22 17.50 11.53 -3.78
CA GLY A 22 16.04 11.44 -3.74
C GLY A 22 15.51 10.03 -4.03
N ARG A 23 16.33 8.98 -3.84
CA ARG A 23 15.87 7.59 -3.97
C ARG A 23 15.33 7.11 -2.65
N VAL A 24 14.14 6.52 -2.68
CA VAL A 24 13.48 5.98 -1.49
C VAL A 24 14.24 4.75 -1.00
N LEU A 25 14.60 4.78 0.29
CA LEU A 25 15.31 3.71 0.98
C LEU A 25 14.32 2.79 1.70
N ASN A 26 14.80 1.61 2.08
CA ASN A 26 13.99 0.68 2.87
C ASN A 26 13.71 1.27 4.26
N GLY A 27 12.44 1.52 4.58
CA GLY A 27 11.97 2.01 5.87
C GLY A 27 11.58 0.91 6.86
N ALA A 28 11.73 -0.36 6.49
CA ALA A 28 11.48 -1.51 7.35
C ALA A 28 12.65 -1.76 8.32
N LEU A 29 12.34 -2.38 9.45
CA LEU A 29 13.30 -2.86 10.45
C LEU A 29 14.24 -3.92 9.85
N ASP A 30 15.38 -4.12 10.50
CA ASP A 30 16.23 -5.27 10.21
C ASP A 30 15.62 -6.55 10.78
N LEU A 31 15.85 -7.69 10.12
CA LEU A 31 15.34 -9.00 10.55
C LEU A 31 15.70 -9.31 12.02
N HIS A 32 16.90 -8.91 12.44
CA HIS A 32 17.41 -9.15 13.80
C HIS A 32 16.86 -8.19 14.85
N THR A 33 16.15 -7.13 14.43
CA THR A 33 15.54 -6.15 15.33
C THR A 33 14.02 -6.26 15.36
N LEU A 34 13.42 -7.17 14.58
CA LEU A 34 12.00 -7.48 14.67
C LEU A 34 11.68 -8.09 16.05
N PRO A 35 10.55 -7.69 16.67
CA PRO A 35 10.04 -8.36 17.86
C PRO A 35 9.88 -9.87 17.64
N PRO A 36 10.16 -10.72 18.65
CA PRO A 36 10.05 -12.17 18.51
C PRO A 36 8.67 -12.64 18.06
N GLU A 37 7.59 -12.02 18.55
CA GLU A 37 6.22 -12.33 18.15
C GLU A 37 5.95 -11.97 16.68
N ASP A 38 6.54 -10.87 16.21
CA ASP A 38 6.38 -10.45 14.82
C ASP A 38 7.12 -11.42 13.87
N LEU A 39 8.28 -11.89 14.31
CA LEU A 39 9.06 -12.89 13.60
C LEU A 39 8.34 -14.24 13.56
N ASP A 40 7.66 -14.65 14.64
CA ASP A 40 6.89 -15.91 14.70
C ASP A 40 5.70 -15.90 13.72
N ALA A 41 4.96 -14.79 13.68
CA ALA A 41 3.90 -14.58 12.69
C ALA A 41 4.44 -14.61 11.25
N ALA A 42 5.60 -14.00 11.02
CA ALA A 42 6.24 -14.01 9.71
C ALA A 42 6.74 -15.40 9.30
N GLN A 43 7.31 -16.18 10.23
CA GLN A 43 7.70 -17.58 9.99
C GLN A 43 6.48 -18.45 9.68
N THR A 44 5.37 -18.25 10.40
CA THR A 44 4.10 -18.94 10.10
C THR A 44 3.61 -18.65 8.67
N ALA A 45 3.69 -17.40 8.23
CA ALA A 45 3.34 -17.04 6.85
C ALA A 45 4.29 -17.70 5.83
N ALA A 46 5.59 -17.78 6.15
CA ALA A 46 6.58 -18.46 5.32
C ALA A 46 6.32 -19.98 5.22
N ASP A 47 5.96 -20.64 6.32
CA ASP A 47 5.62 -22.05 6.35
C ASP A 47 4.37 -22.35 5.52
N ILE A 48 3.33 -21.52 5.60
CA ILE A 48 2.13 -21.64 4.77
C ILE A 48 2.47 -21.49 3.29
N ALA A 49 3.36 -20.54 2.94
CA ALA A 49 3.81 -20.36 1.57
C ALA A 49 4.62 -21.58 1.09
N LEU A 50 5.51 -22.12 1.92
CA LEU A 50 6.32 -23.29 1.61
C LEU A 50 5.46 -24.54 1.44
N GLU A 51 4.47 -24.76 2.32
CA GLU A 51 3.48 -25.84 2.23
C GLU A 51 2.71 -25.77 0.89
N ARG A 52 2.35 -24.56 0.45
CA ARG A 52 1.56 -24.35 -0.76
C ARG A 52 2.37 -24.51 -2.05
N PHE A 53 3.57 -23.91 -2.09
CA PHE A 53 4.30 -23.70 -3.33
C PHE A 53 5.56 -24.57 -3.46
N GLY A 54 6.08 -25.13 -2.36
CA GLY A 54 7.25 -26.00 -2.37
C GLY A 54 8.42 -25.40 -3.16
N ASP A 55 8.89 -26.12 -4.18
CA ASP A 55 10.03 -25.72 -5.01
C ASP A 55 9.76 -24.48 -5.89
N ASP A 56 8.48 -24.17 -6.18
CA ASP A 56 8.11 -22.96 -6.93
C ASP A 56 8.28 -21.68 -6.10
N LEU A 57 8.38 -21.80 -4.77
CA LEU A 57 8.63 -20.67 -3.88
C LEU A 57 10.05 -20.13 -4.09
N HIS A 58 10.17 -18.82 -4.32
CA HIS A 58 11.45 -18.14 -4.33
C HIS A 58 11.78 -17.55 -2.95
N SER A 59 10.90 -16.69 -2.43
CA SER A 59 11.09 -16.01 -1.15
C SER A 59 9.79 -15.45 -0.58
N VAL A 60 9.81 -15.13 0.72
CA VAL A 60 8.70 -14.53 1.46
C VAL A 60 9.22 -13.31 2.23
N TYR A 61 8.45 -12.24 2.21
CA TYR A 61 8.77 -10.97 2.86
C TYR A 61 7.64 -10.53 3.79
N LEU A 62 8.02 -9.91 4.91
CA LEU A 62 7.14 -9.09 5.74
C LEU A 62 7.19 -7.64 5.23
N SER A 63 6.04 -7.00 5.10
CA SER A 63 5.82 -5.61 4.68
C SER A 63 4.69 -5.00 5.52
N GLY A 64 4.30 -3.76 5.21
CA GLY A 64 3.26 -3.02 5.96
C GLY A 64 3.80 -2.33 7.21
N GLY A 65 2.92 -1.94 8.12
CA GLY A 65 3.30 -1.21 9.34
C GLY A 65 4.05 -2.07 10.34
N MET A 66 3.78 -3.39 10.36
CA MET A 66 4.50 -4.38 11.16
C MET A 66 5.98 -4.47 10.76
N ALA A 67 6.29 -4.45 9.47
CA ALA A 67 7.67 -4.44 8.99
C ALA A 67 8.47 -3.22 9.47
N ARG A 68 7.79 -2.12 9.86
CA ARG A 68 8.38 -0.87 10.31
C ARG A 68 8.32 -0.69 11.83
N GLY A 69 7.70 -1.63 12.56
CA GLY A 69 7.47 -1.51 14.00
C GLY A 69 6.54 -0.37 14.40
N VAL A 70 5.62 0.03 13.51
CA VAL A 70 4.68 1.14 13.76
C VAL A 70 3.35 0.65 14.33
N ASN A 71 2.82 -0.45 13.78
CA ASN A 71 1.59 -1.10 14.22
C ASN A 71 1.65 -2.60 13.89
N ARG A 72 0.58 -3.37 14.16
CA ARG A 72 0.52 -4.81 13.88
C ARG A 72 -0.26 -5.12 12.60
N ASP A 73 -0.23 -4.23 11.61
CA ASP A 73 -0.73 -4.49 10.25
C ASP A 73 0.33 -5.23 9.44
N ALA A 74 0.10 -6.54 9.23
CA ALA A 74 1.00 -7.43 8.52
C ALA A 74 0.65 -7.52 7.03
N VAL A 75 1.62 -7.33 6.15
CA VAL A 75 1.49 -7.70 4.73
C VAL A 75 2.59 -8.67 4.35
N PHE A 76 2.22 -9.88 3.97
CA PHE A 76 3.17 -10.90 3.52
C PHE A 76 3.23 -10.93 2.00
N ILE A 77 4.41 -10.69 1.45
CA ILE A 77 4.66 -10.72 0.00
C ILE A 77 5.39 -12.04 -0.32
N ILE A 78 4.76 -12.89 -1.12
CA ILE A 78 5.26 -14.18 -1.54
C ILE A 78 5.71 -14.08 -3.00
N ILE A 79 6.95 -14.45 -3.29
CA ILE A 79 7.53 -14.43 -4.64
C ILE A 79 7.71 -15.86 -5.13
N LEU A 80 7.19 -16.14 -6.33
CA LEU A 80 7.35 -17.41 -7.02
C LEU A 80 8.40 -17.31 -8.13
N ARG A 81 9.19 -18.38 -8.32
CA ARG A 81 10.18 -18.48 -9.40
C ARG A 81 9.54 -18.41 -10.78
N HIS A 82 8.39 -19.06 -10.90
CA HIS A 82 7.56 -19.06 -12.10
C HIS A 82 6.12 -18.90 -11.65
N LEU A 83 5.47 -17.81 -12.07
CA LEU A 83 4.03 -17.72 -11.89
C LEU A 83 3.36 -18.44 -13.06
N ARG A 84 3.02 -19.71 -12.85
CA ARG A 84 1.86 -20.25 -13.55
C ARG A 84 0.66 -19.56 -12.90
N ARG A 85 -0.14 -18.79 -13.65
CA ARG A 85 -1.41 -18.22 -13.14
C ARG A 85 -2.26 -19.37 -12.61
N ALA A 86 -2.10 -19.67 -11.33
CA ALA A 86 -2.81 -20.74 -10.68
C ALA A 86 -4.21 -20.21 -10.37
N VAL A 87 -5.23 -20.90 -10.86
CA VAL A 87 -6.62 -20.59 -10.51
C VAL A 87 -6.74 -20.63 -8.98
N GLY A 88 -7.33 -19.58 -8.40
CA GLY A 88 -7.58 -19.50 -6.96
C GLY A 88 -6.45 -18.89 -6.11
N LEU A 89 -5.48 -18.19 -6.70
CA LEU A 89 -4.48 -17.44 -5.92
C LEU A 89 -5.13 -16.43 -4.97
N ASP A 90 -6.13 -15.68 -5.41
CA ASP A 90 -6.84 -14.72 -4.54
C ASP A 90 -7.49 -15.41 -3.33
N LEU A 91 -8.08 -16.59 -3.55
CA LEU A 91 -8.68 -17.39 -2.47
C LEU A 91 -7.60 -17.92 -1.52
N PHE A 92 -6.45 -18.36 -2.06
CA PHE A 92 -5.31 -18.75 -1.24
C PHE A 92 -4.81 -17.57 -0.39
N CYS A 93 -4.60 -16.39 -0.98
CA CYS A 93 -4.15 -15.21 -0.26
C CYS A 93 -5.09 -14.86 0.90
N ALA A 94 -6.39 -14.83 0.65
CA ALA A 94 -7.39 -14.57 1.69
C ALA A 94 -7.39 -15.66 2.78
N ALA A 95 -7.28 -16.93 2.41
CA ALA A 95 -7.25 -18.04 3.36
C ALA A 95 -5.96 -18.08 4.18
N ALA A 96 -4.81 -17.80 3.57
CA ALA A 96 -3.51 -17.72 4.23
C ALA A 96 -3.48 -16.56 5.23
N ALA A 97 -3.93 -15.37 4.83
CA ALA A 97 -4.03 -14.22 5.72
C ALA A 97 -4.90 -14.53 6.95
N LEU A 98 -6.07 -15.14 6.74
CA LEU A 98 -6.97 -15.54 7.82
C LEU A 98 -6.35 -16.63 8.72
N ARG A 99 -5.60 -17.57 8.14
CA ARG A 99 -4.91 -18.63 8.90
C ARG A 99 -3.83 -18.02 9.80
N VAL A 100 -3.01 -17.10 9.29
CA VAL A 100 -2.01 -16.39 10.09
C VAL A 100 -2.69 -15.60 11.21
N GLN A 101 -3.71 -14.79 10.89
CA GLN A 101 -4.41 -13.98 11.89
C GLN A 101 -5.12 -14.81 12.97
N LYS A 102 -5.55 -16.04 12.66
CA LYS A 102 -6.12 -16.96 13.66
C LYS A 102 -5.08 -17.54 14.60
N LEU A 103 -3.86 -17.78 14.11
CA LEU A 103 -2.75 -18.30 14.90
C LEU A 103 -2.08 -17.19 15.73
N HIS A 104 -2.14 -15.96 15.22
CA HIS A 104 -1.52 -14.75 15.77
C HIS A 104 -2.62 -13.69 15.98
N GLY A 105 -3.40 -13.86 17.06
CA GLY A 105 -4.60 -13.06 17.34
C GLY A 105 -4.34 -11.61 17.75
N GLU A 106 -3.08 -11.30 18.01
CA GLU A 106 -2.56 -9.96 18.31
C GLU A 106 -2.34 -9.09 17.06
N LEU A 107 -2.48 -9.65 15.85
CA LEU A 107 -2.41 -8.89 14.61
C LEU A 107 -3.66 -8.03 14.38
N ASP A 108 -3.46 -6.73 14.18
CA ASP A 108 -4.53 -5.78 13.86
C ASP A 108 -5.17 -6.12 12.51
N SER A 109 -4.33 -6.40 11.51
CA SER A 109 -4.74 -6.88 10.20
C SER A 109 -3.67 -7.72 9.54
N CYS A 110 -4.09 -8.56 8.59
CA CYS A 110 -3.18 -9.42 7.83
C CYS A 110 -3.61 -9.47 6.36
N ALA A 111 -2.66 -9.28 5.47
CA ALA A 111 -2.82 -9.47 4.03
C ALA A 111 -1.70 -10.36 3.48
N VAL A 112 -2.01 -11.11 2.43
CA VAL A 112 -1.05 -11.93 1.70
C VAL A 112 -1.16 -11.57 0.22
N GLU A 113 -0.02 -11.37 -0.42
CA GLU A 113 0.09 -11.09 -1.84
C GLU A 113 1.09 -12.05 -2.48
N VAL A 114 0.77 -12.55 -3.67
CA VAL A 114 1.61 -13.51 -4.40
C VAL A 114 1.96 -12.92 -5.75
N PHE A 115 3.26 -12.86 -6.07
CA PHE A 115 3.76 -12.33 -7.33
C PHE A 115 4.70 -13.33 -8.02
N GLY A 116 4.68 -13.29 -9.35
CA GLY A 116 5.67 -13.95 -10.18
C GLY A 116 6.96 -13.16 -10.33
N TRP A 117 8.02 -13.87 -10.71
CA TRP A 117 9.29 -13.25 -11.09
C TRP A 117 9.14 -12.13 -12.12
N ASP A 118 8.35 -12.34 -13.17
CA ASP A 118 8.15 -11.35 -14.25
C ASP A 118 7.37 -10.12 -13.80
N GLU A 119 6.59 -10.21 -12.72
CA GLU A 119 5.91 -9.06 -12.12
C GLU A 119 6.87 -8.23 -11.28
N ILE A 120 7.88 -8.85 -10.65
CA ILE A 120 8.94 -8.14 -9.93
C ILE A 120 9.97 -7.56 -10.92
N PHE A 121 10.40 -8.35 -11.90
CA PHE A 121 11.45 -8.00 -12.85
C PHE A 121 10.93 -8.04 -14.29
N PRO A 122 10.06 -7.09 -14.68
CA PRO A 122 9.51 -7.06 -16.02
C PRO A 122 10.62 -6.81 -17.06
N ALA A 123 10.70 -7.68 -18.07
CA ALA A 123 11.77 -7.68 -19.08
C ALA A 123 11.81 -6.42 -19.96
N ASN A 124 10.70 -5.69 -20.05
CA ASN A 124 10.55 -4.49 -20.88
C ASN A 124 11.03 -3.19 -20.20
N GLY A 125 11.56 -3.27 -18.97
CA GLY A 125 12.03 -2.11 -18.21
C GLY A 125 10.91 -1.25 -17.59
N CYS A 126 9.67 -1.74 -17.60
CA CYS A 126 8.56 -1.04 -16.95
C CYS A 126 8.72 -0.94 -15.43
N TYR A 127 8.06 0.05 -14.85
CA TYR A 127 7.85 0.12 -13.42
C TYR A 127 7.09 -1.12 -12.94
N SER A 128 7.49 -1.61 -11.77
CA SER A 128 6.86 -2.70 -11.06
C SER A 128 6.57 -2.23 -9.65
N HIS A 129 5.28 -2.15 -9.32
CA HIS A 129 4.84 -1.76 -7.99
C HIS A 129 5.30 -2.78 -6.92
N PRO A 130 5.18 -4.10 -7.13
CA PRO A 130 5.73 -5.09 -6.21
C PRO A 130 7.25 -4.95 -6.00
N ARG A 131 8.02 -4.69 -7.06
CA ARG A 131 9.47 -4.43 -6.95
C ARG A 131 9.76 -3.20 -6.12
N PHE A 132 8.99 -2.13 -6.32
CA PHE A 132 9.12 -0.91 -5.53
C PHE A 132 8.84 -1.17 -4.05
N ARG A 133 7.72 -1.82 -3.72
CA ARG A 133 7.37 -2.17 -2.33
C ARG A 133 8.43 -3.03 -1.65
N LEU A 134 8.98 -4.03 -2.35
CA LEU A 134 10.09 -4.82 -1.83
C LEU A 134 11.33 -3.97 -1.52
N GLY A 135 11.65 -3.00 -2.38
CA GLY A 135 12.79 -2.11 -2.19
C GLY A 135 12.63 -1.13 -1.03
N VAL A 136 11.41 -0.66 -0.76
CA VAL A 136 11.16 0.45 0.18
C VAL A 136 10.53 0.04 1.51
N ASN A 137 9.78 -1.06 1.59
CA ASN A 137 9.15 -1.50 2.83
C ASN A 137 9.08 -3.02 2.92
N SER A 138 10.22 -3.67 3.16
CA SER A 138 10.20 -5.12 3.36
C SER A 138 11.33 -5.65 4.26
N VAL A 139 11.06 -6.80 4.89
CA VAL A 139 12.03 -7.65 5.58
C VAL A 139 11.98 -9.04 4.95
N ALA A 140 13.13 -9.59 4.55
CA ALA A 140 13.19 -10.94 3.98
C ALA A 140 13.09 -11.98 5.10
N ILE A 141 12.08 -12.84 5.03
CA ILE A 141 11.78 -13.83 6.08
C ILE A 141 12.26 -15.22 5.66
N ALA A 142 11.99 -15.60 4.42
CA ALA A 142 12.40 -16.88 3.86
C ALA A 142 12.89 -16.74 2.42
N GLY A 143 13.78 -17.65 2.01
CA GLY A 143 14.39 -17.64 0.69
C GLY A 143 15.52 -16.62 0.54
N ARG A 144 15.93 -16.36 -0.71
CA ARG A 144 17.02 -15.40 -1.00
C ARG A 144 16.48 -13.98 -1.05
N ASP A 145 17.16 -13.06 -0.37
CA ASP A 145 16.79 -11.65 -0.39
C ASP A 145 17.04 -11.00 -1.75
N LEU A 146 15.95 -10.67 -2.46
CA LEU A 146 15.93 -9.99 -3.74
C LEU A 146 16.27 -8.50 -3.64
N LYS A 147 16.27 -7.88 -2.46
CA LYS A 147 16.59 -6.45 -2.31
C LYS A 147 17.96 -6.10 -2.89
N ARG A 148 18.92 -7.04 -2.86
CA ARG A 148 20.24 -6.89 -3.49
C ARG A 148 20.20 -6.72 -5.01
N LEU A 149 19.11 -7.12 -5.65
CA LEU A 149 18.87 -7.00 -7.09
C LEU A 149 17.98 -5.80 -7.43
N ILE A 150 17.44 -5.10 -6.42
CA ILE A 150 16.55 -3.97 -6.58
C ILE A 150 17.36 -2.70 -6.32
N ALA A 151 17.63 -1.93 -7.37
CA ALA A 151 18.22 -0.62 -7.21
C ALA A 151 17.24 0.32 -6.45
N PRO A 152 17.72 1.19 -5.54
CA PRO A 152 16.88 2.21 -4.93
C PRO A 152 16.16 3.04 -6.00
N GLN A 153 14.84 3.21 -5.85
CA GLN A 153 13.99 3.83 -6.87
C GLN A 153 13.63 5.26 -6.50
N LYS A 154 13.61 6.15 -7.50
CA LYS A 154 13.10 7.51 -7.36
C LYS A 154 11.58 7.53 -7.44
N LEU A 155 10.98 8.57 -6.87
CA LEU A 155 9.57 8.90 -7.09
C LEU A 155 9.45 9.59 -8.44
N THR A 156 8.99 8.83 -9.42
CA THR A 156 8.80 9.26 -10.82
C THR A 156 7.33 9.15 -11.19
N ALA A 157 6.96 9.73 -12.32
CA ALA A 157 5.64 9.55 -12.92
C ALA A 157 5.27 8.07 -13.05
N ALA A 158 6.22 7.18 -13.31
CA ALA A 158 5.95 5.75 -13.40
C ALA A 158 5.50 5.13 -12.06
N ALA A 159 6.04 5.61 -10.94
CA ALA A 159 5.59 5.20 -9.61
C ALA A 159 4.20 5.75 -9.29
N ALA A 160 3.91 7.00 -9.66
CA ALA A 160 2.59 7.62 -9.47
C ALA A 160 1.51 6.97 -10.30
N ASN A 161 1.83 6.66 -11.56
CA ASN A 161 0.94 6.03 -12.50
C ASN A 161 0.29 4.75 -11.95
N ALA A 162 1.03 3.96 -11.16
CA ALA A 162 0.56 2.71 -10.57
C ALA A 162 -0.63 2.87 -9.61
N PHE A 163 -0.82 4.07 -9.05
CA PHE A 163 -1.94 4.38 -8.17
C PHE A 163 -3.05 5.18 -8.86
N ILE A 164 -2.73 5.89 -9.94
CA ILE A 164 -3.64 6.82 -10.62
C ILE A 164 -4.41 6.12 -11.76
N VAL A 165 -3.73 5.33 -12.60
CA VAL A 165 -4.39 4.68 -13.74
C VAL A 165 -5.40 3.65 -13.25
N GLY A 166 -6.65 3.79 -13.70
CA GLY A 166 -7.76 2.92 -13.29
C GLY A 166 -8.37 3.26 -11.92
N MET A 167 -7.81 4.23 -11.18
CA MET A 167 -8.34 4.68 -9.90
C MET A 167 -9.81 5.11 -10.02
N ASN A 168 -10.12 5.93 -11.02
CA ASN A 168 -11.46 6.46 -11.24
C ASN A 168 -12.50 5.33 -11.41
N ALA A 169 -12.16 4.29 -12.17
CA ALA A 169 -13.03 3.12 -12.35
C ALA A 169 -13.22 2.35 -11.02
N LYS A 170 -12.14 2.19 -10.23
CA LYS A 170 -12.18 1.53 -8.93
C LYS A 170 -13.04 2.30 -7.92
N LEU A 171 -12.87 3.62 -7.83
CA LEU A 171 -13.67 4.47 -6.93
C LEU A 171 -15.15 4.45 -7.30
N ARG A 172 -15.50 4.53 -8.59
CA ARG A 172 -16.90 4.39 -9.05
C ARG A 172 -17.49 3.03 -8.69
N SER A 173 -16.74 1.94 -8.88
CA SER A 173 -17.18 0.60 -8.48
C SER A 173 -17.46 0.50 -6.97
N LEU A 174 -16.59 1.09 -6.13
CA LEU A 174 -16.79 1.15 -4.68
C LEU A 174 -18.00 2.02 -4.30
N GLN A 175 -18.18 3.17 -4.94
CA GLN A 175 -19.36 4.03 -4.76
C GLN A 175 -20.65 3.30 -5.15
N HIS A 176 -20.67 2.56 -6.25
CA HIS A 176 -21.81 1.72 -6.64
C HIS A 176 -22.12 0.64 -5.60
N ARG A 177 -21.09 0.00 -5.04
CA ARG A 177 -21.26 -0.98 -3.95
C ARG A 177 -21.86 -0.34 -2.69
N LEU A 178 -21.52 0.90 -2.38
CA LEU A 178 -22.12 1.65 -1.26
C LEU A 178 -23.60 2.01 -1.50
N LYS A 179 -24.00 2.24 -2.76
CA LYS A 179 -25.40 2.49 -3.15
C LYS A 179 -26.27 1.24 -3.09
N ALA A 180 -25.68 0.06 -3.26
CA ALA A 180 -26.40 -1.21 -3.18
C ALA A 180 -26.77 -1.56 -1.73
N VAL A 181 -27.93 -2.20 -1.54
CA VAL A 181 -28.35 -2.72 -0.24
C VAL A 181 -27.26 -3.66 0.31
N SER A 182 -26.66 -3.25 1.41
CA SER A 182 -25.47 -3.88 1.99
C SER A 182 -25.60 -3.95 3.50
N THR A 183 -25.02 -4.98 4.11
CA THR A 183 -24.90 -5.08 5.56
C THR A 183 -23.92 -4.04 6.09
N GLU A 184 -24.05 -3.65 7.37
CA GLU A 184 -23.15 -2.68 8.01
C GLU A 184 -21.67 -3.07 7.88
N THR A 185 -21.35 -4.36 8.01
CA THR A 185 -19.99 -4.87 7.83
C THR A 185 -19.47 -4.63 6.41
N ARG A 186 -20.32 -4.80 5.39
CA ARG A 186 -19.96 -4.53 3.99
C ARG A 186 -19.81 -3.04 3.72
N VAL A 187 -20.68 -2.21 4.31
CA VAL A 187 -20.56 -0.74 4.22
C VAL A 187 -19.23 -0.31 4.82
N ARG A 188 -18.92 -0.75 6.05
CA ARG A 188 -17.66 -0.43 6.74
C ARG A 188 -16.43 -0.82 5.93
N ALA A 189 -16.39 -2.05 5.42
CA ALA A 189 -15.27 -2.51 4.61
C ALA A 189 -15.14 -1.73 3.30
N THR A 190 -16.26 -1.47 2.61
CA THR A 190 -16.27 -0.76 1.33
C THR A 190 -15.91 0.71 1.48
N SER A 191 -16.41 1.37 2.54
CA SER A 191 -16.11 2.78 2.83
C SER A 191 -14.65 2.96 3.20
N ARG A 192 -14.09 2.04 3.99
CA ARG A 192 -12.65 2.00 4.31
C ARG A 192 -11.82 1.85 3.04
N GLN A 193 -12.16 0.89 2.19
CA GLN A 193 -11.46 0.65 0.93
C GLN A 193 -11.54 1.85 -0.02
N PHE A 194 -12.69 2.54 -0.07
CA PHE A 194 -12.86 3.77 -0.85
C PHE A 194 -11.90 4.85 -0.35
N ALA A 195 -11.87 5.12 0.95
CA ALA A 195 -11.02 6.14 1.54
C ALA A 195 -9.52 5.88 1.31
N GLN A 196 -9.08 4.63 1.52
CA GLN A 196 -7.70 4.24 1.29
C GLN A 196 -7.29 4.39 -0.18
N THR A 197 -8.17 4.00 -1.11
CA THR A 197 -7.92 4.14 -2.55
C THR A 197 -7.88 5.62 -2.96
N ALA A 198 -8.79 6.44 -2.44
CA ALA A 198 -8.86 7.86 -2.74
C ALA A 198 -7.62 8.61 -2.23
N LEU A 199 -7.20 8.38 -0.98
CA LEU A 199 -6.01 9.01 -0.41
C LEU A 199 -4.74 8.61 -1.14
N ALA A 200 -4.54 7.31 -1.41
CA ALA A 200 -3.36 6.83 -2.12
C ALA A 200 -3.25 7.42 -3.52
N GLY A 201 -4.37 7.51 -4.25
CA GLY A 201 -4.37 8.08 -5.59
C GLY A 201 -4.24 9.60 -5.62
N ALA A 202 -4.88 10.32 -4.69
CA ALA A 202 -4.71 11.76 -4.53
C ALA A 202 -3.24 12.10 -4.19
N PHE A 203 -2.65 11.36 -3.25
CA PHE A 203 -1.24 11.53 -2.88
C PHE A 203 -0.29 11.20 -4.04
N ALA A 204 -0.58 10.16 -4.82
CA ALA A 204 0.23 9.84 -5.99
C ALA A 204 0.28 10.98 -7.02
N CYS A 205 -0.77 11.80 -7.12
CA CYS A 205 -0.78 12.97 -8.02
C CYS A 205 0.19 14.08 -7.58
N VAL A 206 0.63 14.10 -6.31
CA VAL A 206 1.55 15.10 -5.77
C VAL A 206 2.93 14.55 -5.43
N MET A 207 3.06 13.23 -5.19
CA MET A 207 4.29 12.67 -4.62
C MET A 207 5.54 12.84 -5.47
N GLU A 208 5.41 12.90 -6.80
CA GLU A 208 6.55 13.18 -7.69
C GLU A 208 7.03 14.62 -7.54
N ASN A 209 6.13 15.59 -7.40
CA ASN A 209 6.53 16.98 -7.23
C ASN A 209 7.08 17.24 -5.83
N GLU A 210 6.45 16.65 -4.81
CA GLU A 210 6.86 16.77 -3.42
C GLU A 210 8.11 15.94 -3.10
N GLN A 211 8.45 14.96 -3.95
CA GLN A 211 9.53 13.99 -3.72
C GLN A 211 9.45 13.36 -2.32
N VAL A 212 8.24 12.97 -1.88
CA VAL A 212 7.99 12.33 -0.57
C VAL A 212 7.23 11.03 -0.76
N TYR A 213 7.64 9.99 -0.05
CA TYR A 213 6.91 8.72 0.01
C TYR A 213 6.40 8.47 1.42
N SER A 214 5.14 8.09 1.52
CA SER A 214 4.48 7.67 2.75
C SER A 214 3.43 6.62 2.42
N GLU A 215 3.20 5.70 3.35
CA GLU A 215 2.04 4.79 3.36
C GLU A 215 1.04 5.19 4.47
N ASP A 216 1.32 6.27 5.22
CA ASP A 216 0.45 6.80 6.28
C ASP A 216 -0.60 7.76 5.69
N PHE A 217 -1.87 7.45 5.92
CA PHE A 217 -2.98 8.18 5.32
C PHE A 217 -3.10 9.63 5.79
N ALA A 218 -2.74 9.92 7.06
CA ALA A 218 -2.76 11.30 7.57
C ALA A 218 -1.66 12.14 6.90
N THR A 219 -0.47 11.57 6.74
CA THR A 219 0.65 12.19 6.01
C THR A 219 0.32 12.40 4.55
N MET A 220 -0.26 11.40 3.87
CA MET A 220 -0.74 11.54 2.50
C MET A 220 -1.70 12.72 2.36
N ALA A 221 -2.72 12.79 3.22
CA ALA A 221 -3.70 13.86 3.24
C ALA A 221 -3.03 15.24 3.43
N LYS A 222 -2.08 15.35 4.36
CA LYS A 222 -1.34 16.59 4.61
C LYS A 222 -0.67 17.12 3.34
N TYR A 223 0.03 16.27 2.58
CA TYR A 223 0.69 16.70 1.34
C TYR A 223 -0.31 17.06 0.23
N VAL A 224 -1.43 16.36 0.13
CA VAL A 224 -2.49 16.74 -0.82
C VAL A 224 -3.11 18.09 -0.45
N GLY A 225 -3.36 18.34 0.84
CA GLY A 225 -3.93 19.60 1.34
C GLY A 225 -3.04 20.82 1.11
N LEU A 226 -1.72 20.64 1.00
CA LEU A 226 -0.80 21.72 0.60
C LEU A 226 -1.05 22.20 -0.84
N VAL A 227 -1.45 21.28 -1.73
CA VAL A 227 -1.71 21.56 -3.15
C VAL A 227 -3.16 21.95 -3.39
N LEU A 228 -4.10 21.32 -2.68
CA LEU A 228 -5.54 21.53 -2.79
C LEU A 228 -6.14 21.94 -1.43
N PRO A 229 -5.94 23.19 -0.98
CA PRO A 229 -6.41 23.62 0.35
C PRO A 229 -7.95 23.61 0.47
N ASP A 230 -8.67 23.76 -0.64
CA ASP A 230 -10.13 23.82 -0.65
C ASP A 230 -10.80 22.48 -0.28
N VAL A 231 -10.07 21.36 -0.37
CA VAL A 231 -10.60 20.00 -0.08
C VAL A 231 -10.12 19.44 1.27
N GLU A 232 -9.52 20.26 2.12
CA GLU A 232 -8.95 19.85 3.42
C GLU A 232 -9.97 19.09 4.29
N ASN A 233 -11.22 19.56 4.35
CA ASN A 233 -12.28 18.87 5.09
C ASN A 233 -12.56 17.47 4.54
N SER A 234 -12.59 17.32 3.21
CA SER A 234 -12.77 16.04 2.53
C SER A 234 -11.63 15.08 2.87
N LEU A 235 -10.39 15.58 2.88
CA LEU A 235 -9.20 14.81 3.23
C LEU A 235 -9.25 14.31 4.68
N GLN A 236 -9.64 15.15 5.64
CA GLN A 236 -9.79 14.74 7.04
C GLN A 236 -10.86 13.65 7.22
N LEU A 237 -11.98 13.76 6.49
CA LEU A 237 -13.02 12.73 6.49
C LEU A 237 -12.50 11.41 5.89
N LEU A 238 -11.71 11.46 4.83
CA LEU A 238 -11.07 10.26 4.26
C LEU A 238 -10.09 9.63 5.25
N VAL A 239 -9.27 10.41 5.95
CA VAL A 239 -8.33 9.89 6.96
C VAL A 239 -9.07 9.16 8.07
N ARG A 240 -10.17 9.72 8.58
CA ARG A 240 -11.02 9.03 9.57
C ARG A 240 -11.57 7.73 9.00
N LEU A 241 -12.07 7.77 7.77
CA LEU A 241 -12.73 6.63 7.12
C LEU A 241 -11.75 5.51 6.75
N SER A 242 -10.49 5.82 6.47
CA SER A 242 -9.45 4.85 6.06
C SER A 242 -9.00 3.92 7.21
N GLY A 243 -9.16 4.35 8.47
CA GLY A 243 -8.87 3.55 9.66
C GLY A 243 -9.96 2.52 9.95
N THR A 244 -11.20 2.95 10.18
CA THR A 244 -12.25 2.10 10.75
C THR A 244 -13.49 1.91 9.86
N GLY A 245 -13.59 2.65 8.75
CA GLY A 245 -14.81 2.73 7.95
C GLY A 245 -16.02 3.31 8.72
N THR A 246 -17.20 3.28 8.11
CA THR A 246 -18.47 3.66 8.78
C THR A 246 -19.53 2.59 8.55
N THR A 247 -20.48 2.46 9.48
CA THR A 247 -21.66 1.61 9.29
C THR A 247 -22.78 2.35 8.55
N SER A 248 -22.71 3.68 8.46
CA SER A 248 -23.71 4.52 7.79
C SER A 248 -23.44 4.60 6.29
N SER A 249 -24.31 3.98 5.47
CA SER A 249 -24.22 4.10 4.02
C SER A 249 -24.42 5.54 3.54
N LEU A 250 -25.27 6.31 4.22
CA LEU A 250 -25.53 7.71 3.88
C LEU A 250 -24.29 8.58 4.13
N GLU A 251 -23.60 8.38 5.26
CA GLU A 251 -22.33 9.08 5.53
C GLU A 251 -21.27 8.69 4.51
N ALA A 252 -21.10 7.40 4.25
CA ALA A 252 -20.13 6.91 3.28
C ALA A 252 -20.38 7.46 1.87
N LEU A 253 -21.64 7.55 1.45
CA LEU A 253 -22.02 8.09 0.15
C LEU A 253 -21.83 9.60 0.07
N ALA A 254 -22.15 10.36 1.12
CA ALA A 254 -21.91 11.80 1.14
C ALA A 254 -20.42 12.11 0.99
N ILE A 255 -19.55 11.40 1.71
CA ILE A 255 -18.09 11.52 1.58
C ILE A 255 -17.64 11.09 0.18
N ALA A 256 -18.16 9.96 -0.33
CA ALA A 256 -17.79 9.47 -1.65
C ALA A 256 -18.20 10.43 -2.77
N ASP A 257 -19.41 11.00 -2.72
CA ASP A 257 -19.91 11.94 -3.71
C ASP A 257 -19.10 13.25 -3.71
N ASP A 258 -18.74 13.75 -2.52
CA ASP A 258 -17.84 14.90 -2.35
C ASP A 258 -16.45 14.64 -2.95
N VAL A 259 -15.81 13.52 -2.61
CA VAL A 259 -14.50 13.14 -3.19
C VAL A 259 -14.57 12.95 -4.70
N MET A 260 -15.65 12.34 -5.19
CA MET A 260 -15.86 12.14 -6.63
C MET A 260 -16.15 13.45 -7.39
N SER A 261 -16.34 14.57 -6.71
CA SER A 261 -16.51 15.89 -7.34
C SER A 261 -15.19 16.57 -7.73
N TRP A 262 -14.06 16.16 -7.14
CA TRP A 262 -12.75 16.81 -7.38
C TRP A 262 -11.63 15.82 -7.75
N LEU A 263 -11.57 14.64 -7.12
CA LEU A 263 -10.44 13.72 -7.29
C LEU A 263 -10.31 13.18 -8.72
N PRO A 264 -11.41 12.82 -9.43
CA PRO A 264 -11.30 12.37 -10.81
C PRO A 264 -10.64 13.42 -11.72
N ASP A 265 -11.04 14.68 -11.63
CA ASP A 265 -10.51 15.74 -12.48
C ASP A 265 -9.05 16.07 -12.13
N PHE A 266 -8.71 16.02 -10.84
CA PHE A 266 -7.32 16.16 -10.39
C PHE A 266 -6.42 15.06 -10.96
N ALA A 267 -6.88 13.80 -10.91
CA ALA A 267 -6.17 12.66 -11.48
C ALA A 267 -6.09 12.70 -13.01
N GLU A 268 -7.16 13.09 -13.71
CA GLU A 268 -7.13 13.22 -15.17
C GLU A 268 -6.17 14.33 -15.61
N THR A 269 -6.13 15.46 -14.90
CA THR A 269 -5.15 16.53 -15.16
C THR A 269 -3.72 16.03 -15.04
N TRP A 270 -3.43 15.24 -14.00
CA TRP A 270 -2.12 14.60 -13.84
C TRP A 270 -1.81 13.64 -14.98
N LEU A 271 -2.79 12.83 -15.40
CA LEU A 271 -2.63 11.85 -16.47
C LEU A 271 -2.45 12.53 -17.84
N ASP A 272 -3.13 13.64 -18.12
CA ASP A 272 -2.95 14.38 -19.38
C ASP A 272 -1.52 14.90 -19.53
N LEU A 273 -0.90 15.31 -18.42
CA LEU A 273 0.48 15.77 -18.41
C LEU A 273 1.50 14.62 -18.53
N ASN A 274 1.28 13.53 -17.81
CA ASN A 274 2.31 12.50 -17.59
C ASN A 274 2.09 11.17 -18.34
N ASN A 275 0.85 10.84 -18.69
CA ASN A 275 0.45 9.61 -19.37
C ASN A 275 -0.81 9.81 -20.23
N PRO A 276 -0.74 10.59 -21.32
CA PRO A 276 -1.89 10.91 -22.17
C PRO A 276 -2.57 9.66 -22.74
N GLU A 277 -1.81 8.59 -22.98
CA GLU A 277 -2.31 7.32 -23.51
C GLU A 277 -2.92 6.40 -22.45
N ARG A 278 -2.84 6.76 -21.16
CA ARG A 278 -3.34 5.96 -20.02
C ARG A 278 -2.76 4.54 -19.98
N ASN A 279 -1.50 4.40 -20.36
CA ASN A 279 -0.78 3.14 -20.28
C ASN A 279 -0.75 2.63 -18.82
N LEU A 280 -1.10 1.35 -18.62
CA LEU A 280 -1.16 0.73 -17.28
C LEU A 280 0.19 0.78 -16.55
N THR A 281 1.28 0.68 -17.30
CA THR A 281 2.64 0.79 -16.77
C THR A 281 3.46 1.72 -17.64
N LEU A 282 4.32 2.50 -17.01
CA LEU A 282 5.30 3.36 -17.68
C LEU A 282 6.69 2.77 -17.50
N LYS A 283 7.62 3.15 -18.39
CA LYS A 283 9.03 2.81 -18.24
C LYS A 283 9.66 3.62 -17.11
N LEU A 284 10.63 3.02 -16.43
CA LEU A 284 11.52 3.78 -15.55
C LEU A 284 12.37 4.69 -16.44
N VAL A 285 12.24 6.01 -16.29
CA VAL A 285 13.06 7.03 -16.95
C VAL A 285 14.03 7.60 -15.93
#